data_AF-A0A963NNJ2-F1
#
_entry.id   AF-A0A963NNJ2-F1
#
_cell.length_a   1.000
_cell.length_b   1.000
_cell.length_c   1.000
_cell.angle_alpha   90.00
_cell.angle_beta   90.00
_cell.angle_gamma   90.00
#
_symmetry.space_group_name_H-M   'P 1'
#
loop_
_entity.id
_entity.type
_entity.pdbx_description
1 polymer ?
#
loop_
_entity_poly.entity_id
_entity_poly.type
_entity_poly.pdbx_seq_one_letter_code
_entity_poly.pdbx_strand_id
1 'polypeptide(L)'
;TLHSVTQVPYYLHLMLAQTLGLDSAAIRVVKPFVGGGFGHRVEPLNFEMVAGCLARAAGGTVKVELTREDSFLTHRARPATRTRLKIGMSKDGRINAVDAEVVQRGGAYAGYGLVTILYAGALLHALYTVGAVRYRGYRVYTNLPPCGAMRGHGAVNVRIAFEALLDEMAEALGLDPFALRRANLITPPYRTLNDLQVNSYGLPQCLDAVERASGWKERRGKLGADGPIRRGLGMACSHYVSGSAKPVHWSGEPHAVINLKLDFDGGITILTGAS
;
A
#
# COMPACT_ATOMS: atom_id res chain seq x y z
N THR A 1 19.02 -18.28 -17.27
CA THR A 1 18.02 -17.22 -17.54
C THR A 1 16.69 -17.63 -16.95
N LEU A 2 15.95 -16.71 -16.34
CA LEU A 2 14.62 -16.96 -15.77
C LEU A 2 13.62 -15.91 -16.27
N HIS A 3 12.51 -16.37 -16.85
CA HIS A 3 11.39 -15.53 -17.24
C HIS A 3 10.29 -15.66 -16.19
N SER A 4 9.91 -14.56 -15.52
CA SER A 4 8.91 -14.61 -14.45
C SER A 4 7.94 -13.44 -14.43
N VAL A 5 6.73 -13.71 -13.96
CA VAL A 5 5.63 -12.76 -13.75
C VAL A 5 5.83 -11.91 -12.49
N THR A 6 7.04 -11.43 -12.25
CA THR A 6 7.42 -10.64 -11.06
C THR A 6 7.22 -9.13 -11.26
N GLN A 7 6.98 -8.39 -10.18
CA GLN A 7 7.04 -6.91 -10.17
C GLN A 7 8.39 -6.38 -9.67
N VAL A 8 9.33 -7.27 -9.33
CA VAL A 8 10.62 -6.90 -8.74
C VAL A 8 11.75 -7.73 -9.34
N PRO A 9 12.02 -7.61 -10.67
CA PRO A 9 13.05 -8.41 -11.33
C PRO A 9 14.45 -8.24 -10.69
N TYR A 10 14.75 -7.05 -10.16
CA TYR A 10 15.97 -6.80 -9.39
C TYR A 10 16.04 -7.64 -8.09
N TYR A 11 14.99 -7.66 -7.28
CA TYR A 11 14.99 -8.47 -6.04
C TYR A 11 15.04 -9.97 -6.35
N LEU A 12 14.36 -10.38 -7.43
CA LEU A 12 14.39 -11.76 -7.89
C LEU A 12 15.80 -12.17 -8.33
N HIS A 13 16.51 -11.28 -9.04
CA HIS A 13 17.90 -11.53 -9.46
C HIS A 13 18.82 -11.75 -8.27
N LEU A 14 18.75 -10.88 -7.26
CA LEU A 14 19.52 -11.02 -6.02
C LEU A 14 19.18 -12.32 -5.28
N MET A 15 17.88 -12.63 -5.12
CA MET A 15 17.43 -13.81 -4.40
C MET A 15 17.81 -15.11 -5.11
N LEU A 16 17.79 -15.14 -6.45
CA LEU A 16 18.26 -16.29 -7.23
C LEU A 16 19.77 -16.51 -7.04
N ALA A 17 20.58 -15.45 -7.09
CA ALA A 17 22.03 -15.55 -6.87
C ALA A 17 22.33 -16.16 -5.51
N GLN A 18 21.67 -15.64 -4.47
CA GLN A 18 21.82 -16.13 -3.10
C GLN A 18 21.34 -17.58 -2.95
N THR A 19 20.13 -17.90 -3.43
CA THR A 19 19.51 -19.22 -3.23
C THR A 19 20.23 -20.32 -4.01
N LEU A 20 20.70 -20.02 -5.22
CA LEU A 20 21.43 -20.97 -6.04
C LEU A 20 22.92 -21.03 -5.69
N GLY A 21 23.47 -20.06 -4.96
CA GLY A 21 24.92 -19.97 -4.74
C GLY A 21 25.69 -19.74 -6.04
N LEU A 22 25.15 -18.90 -6.92
CA LEU A 22 25.76 -18.53 -8.20
C LEU A 22 26.15 -17.06 -8.19
N ASP A 23 27.19 -16.71 -8.95
CA ASP A 23 27.48 -15.32 -9.24
C ASP A 23 26.27 -14.66 -9.92
N SER A 24 25.92 -13.44 -9.50
CA SER A 24 24.87 -12.65 -10.13
C SER A 24 25.07 -12.47 -11.65
N ALA A 25 26.31 -12.42 -12.13
CA ALA A 25 26.66 -12.33 -13.55
C ALA A 25 26.24 -13.59 -14.35
N ALA A 26 26.08 -14.74 -13.69
CA ALA A 26 25.61 -15.98 -14.31
C ALA A 26 24.08 -16.04 -14.43
N ILE A 27 23.35 -15.05 -13.90
CA ILE A 27 21.89 -15.03 -13.84
C ILE A 27 21.35 -13.86 -14.64
N ARG A 28 20.39 -14.16 -15.53
CA ARG A 28 19.59 -13.17 -16.25
C ARG A 28 18.13 -13.34 -15.88
N VAL A 29 17.48 -12.28 -15.41
CA VAL A 29 16.03 -12.22 -15.15
C VAL A 29 15.34 -11.42 -16.24
N VAL A 30 14.25 -11.95 -16.78
CA VAL A 30 13.42 -11.28 -17.78
C VAL A 30 11.99 -11.25 -17.29
N LYS A 31 11.38 -10.07 -17.29
CA LYS A 31 9.96 -9.89 -17.00
C LYS A 31 9.20 -9.75 -18.33
N PRO A 32 8.43 -10.76 -18.78
CA PRO A 32 7.54 -10.60 -19.92
C PRO A 32 6.34 -9.70 -19.57
N PHE A 33 5.32 -9.66 -20.43
CA PHE A 33 4.04 -9.07 -20.05
C PHE A 33 3.49 -9.74 -18.79
N VAL A 34 3.01 -8.92 -17.84
CA VAL A 34 2.49 -9.39 -16.56
C VAL A 34 1.00 -9.06 -16.46
N GLY A 35 0.18 -10.07 -16.26
CA GLY A 35 -1.28 -9.94 -16.04
C GLY A 35 -1.64 -9.41 -14.66
N GLY A 36 -1.12 -8.24 -14.29
CA GLY A 36 -1.35 -7.61 -12.98
C GLY A 36 -0.52 -8.20 -11.84
N GLY A 37 -0.60 -7.55 -10.67
CA GLY A 37 0.16 -7.96 -9.49
C GLY A 37 -0.31 -7.28 -8.20
N PHE A 38 -0.66 -5.99 -8.23
CA PHE A 38 -1.32 -5.32 -7.10
C PHE A 38 -0.61 -5.46 -5.73
N GLY A 39 0.69 -5.75 -5.71
CA GLY A 39 1.49 -5.97 -4.51
C GLY A 39 1.86 -7.43 -4.23
N HIS A 40 1.13 -8.41 -4.75
CA HIS A 40 1.37 -9.81 -4.38
C HIS A 40 2.60 -10.46 -5.06
N ARG A 41 3.27 -9.70 -5.94
CA ARG A 41 4.48 -10.06 -6.71
C ARG A 41 5.64 -9.07 -6.48
N VAL A 42 5.63 -8.33 -5.37
CA VAL A 42 6.68 -7.32 -5.04
C VAL A 42 7.77 -7.85 -4.09
N GLU A 43 7.78 -9.16 -3.87
CA GLU A 43 8.89 -9.92 -3.29
C GLU A 43 9.14 -11.17 -4.17
N PRO A 44 10.38 -11.70 -4.20
CA PRO A 44 10.65 -12.99 -4.81
C PRO A 44 9.83 -14.10 -4.14
N LEU A 45 9.21 -14.96 -4.94
CA LEU A 45 8.32 -16.03 -4.48
C LEU A 45 8.97 -17.39 -4.62
N ASN A 46 8.49 -18.34 -3.81
CA ASN A 46 9.05 -19.68 -3.71
C ASN A 46 9.08 -20.42 -5.04
N PHE A 47 8.05 -20.29 -5.88
CA PHE A 47 7.99 -20.99 -7.17
C PHE A 47 9.09 -20.53 -8.13
N GLU A 48 9.57 -19.29 -8.01
CA GLU A 48 10.65 -18.75 -8.84
C GLU A 48 12.00 -19.40 -8.44
N MET A 49 12.21 -19.58 -7.14
CA MET A 49 13.38 -20.31 -6.62
C MET A 49 13.34 -21.79 -6.99
N VAL A 50 12.17 -22.42 -6.82
CA VAL A 50 11.95 -23.83 -7.19
C VAL A 50 12.22 -24.05 -8.67
N ALA A 51 11.74 -23.17 -9.55
CA ALA A 51 12.02 -23.25 -10.98
C ALA A 51 13.53 -23.18 -11.28
N GLY A 52 14.26 -22.26 -10.64
CA GLY A 52 15.71 -22.15 -10.77
C GLY A 52 16.47 -23.40 -10.29
N CYS A 53 16.09 -23.94 -9.13
CA CYS A 53 16.68 -25.16 -8.59
C CYS A 53 16.43 -26.37 -9.49
N LEU A 54 15.19 -26.55 -9.96
CA LEU A 54 14.81 -27.65 -10.85
C LEU A 54 15.53 -27.57 -12.20
N ALA A 55 15.60 -26.38 -12.81
CA ALA A 55 16.32 -26.19 -14.07
C ALA A 55 17.80 -26.57 -13.95
N ARG A 56 18.45 -26.20 -12.84
CA ARG A 56 19.84 -26.58 -12.58
C ARG A 56 20.01 -28.08 -12.34
N ALA A 57 19.15 -28.66 -11.51
CA ALA A 57 19.21 -30.09 -11.20
C ALA A 57 18.98 -30.96 -12.45
N ALA A 58 18.08 -30.52 -13.34
CA ALA A 58 17.80 -31.19 -14.61
C ALA A 58 18.84 -30.94 -15.70
N GLY A 59 19.75 -29.96 -15.52
CA GLY A 59 20.65 -29.50 -16.58
C GLY A 59 19.92 -28.98 -17.81
N GLY A 60 18.71 -28.41 -17.64
CA GLY A 60 17.80 -28.12 -18.74
C GLY A 60 16.75 -27.06 -18.45
N THR A 61 15.76 -26.95 -19.33
CA THR A 61 14.70 -25.94 -19.24
C THR A 61 13.50 -26.47 -18.46
N VAL A 62 13.05 -25.72 -17.45
CA VAL A 62 11.86 -26.03 -16.65
C VAL A 62 10.85 -24.89 -16.77
N LYS A 63 9.58 -25.26 -16.95
CA LYS A 63 8.44 -24.35 -16.88
C LYS A 63 7.58 -24.73 -15.67
N VAL A 64 7.35 -23.77 -14.77
CA VAL A 64 6.44 -23.93 -13.63
C VAL A 64 5.22 -23.07 -13.88
N GLU A 65 4.04 -23.70 -13.92
CA GLU A 65 2.75 -23.02 -13.98
C GLU A 65 2.00 -23.27 -12.69
N LEU A 66 1.40 -22.21 -12.14
CA LEU A 66 0.62 -22.29 -10.91
C LEU A 66 -0.86 -22.36 -11.25
N THR A 67 -1.59 -23.22 -10.54
CA THR A 67 -3.05 -23.15 -10.54
C THR A 67 -3.52 -21.89 -9.82
N ARG A 68 -4.84 -21.61 -9.91
CA ARG A 68 -5.44 -20.52 -9.13
C ARG A 68 -5.32 -20.78 -7.62
N GLU A 69 -5.49 -22.02 -7.20
CA GLU A 69 -5.34 -22.44 -5.80
C GLU A 69 -3.91 -22.20 -5.31
N ASP A 70 -2.91 -22.68 -6.05
CA ASP A 70 -1.50 -22.44 -5.74
C ASP A 70 -1.22 -20.94 -5.64
N SER A 71 -1.84 -20.14 -6.51
CA SER A 71 -1.69 -18.70 -6.48
C SER A 71 -2.18 -18.10 -5.15
N PHE A 72 -3.31 -18.56 -4.61
CA PHE A 72 -3.82 -18.12 -3.32
C PHE A 72 -2.97 -18.60 -2.13
N LEU A 73 -2.35 -19.77 -2.25
CA LEU A 73 -1.51 -20.35 -1.19
C LEU A 73 -0.09 -19.76 -1.15
N THR A 74 0.48 -19.40 -2.30
CA THR A 74 1.90 -19.05 -2.42
C THR A 74 2.18 -17.56 -2.55
N HIS A 75 1.25 -16.79 -3.13
CA HIS A 75 1.40 -15.34 -3.22
C HIS A 75 1.05 -14.66 -1.90
N ARG A 76 1.12 -13.33 -1.90
CA ARG A 76 0.91 -12.50 -0.71
C ARG A 76 -0.48 -11.87 -0.71
N ALA A 77 -1.12 -11.89 0.44
CA ALA A 77 -2.39 -11.21 0.66
C ALA A 77 -2.26 -10.10 1.71
N ARG A 78 -3.26 -9.21 1.75
CA ARG A 78 -3.42 -8.27 2.86
C ARG A 78 -3.71 -9.03 4.15
N PRO A 79 -3.03 -8.73 5.27
CA PRO A 79 -3.31 -9.40 6.54
C PRO A 79 -4.70 -9.06 7.08
N ALA A 80 -5.36 -10.04 7.67
CA ALA A 80 -6.49 -9.78 8.56
C ALA A 80 -5.99 -8.89 9.71
N THR A 81 -6.70 -7.80 9.98
CA THR A 81 -6.25 -6.75 10.88
C THR A 81 -7.34 -6.42 11.89
N ARG A 82 -6.99 -6.42 13.17
CA ARG A 82 -7.81 -5.87 14.24
C ARG A 82 -7.25 -4.50 14.63
N THR A 83 -8.09 -3.49 14.57
CA THR A 83 -7.73 -2.11 14.94
C THR A 83 -8.57 -1.68 16.13
N ARG A 84 -7.92 -1.26 17.21
CA ARG A 84 -8.55 -0.50 18.30
C ARG A 84 -8.09 0.94 18.15
N LEU A 85 -9.05 1.85 17.96
CA LEU A 85 -8.78 3.26 17.72
C LEU A 85 -9.54 4.12 18.72
N LYS A 86 -8.87 5.16 19.24
CA LYS A 86 -9.47 6.21 20.04
C LYS A 86 -9.04 7.56 19.48
N ILE A 87 -10.01 8.43 19.18
CA ILE A 87 -9.76 9.79 18.71
C ILE A 87 -10.32 10.76 19.77
N GLY A 88 -9.51 11.72 20.20
CA GLY A 88 -9.93 12.85 21.00
C GLY A 88 -10.20 14.06 20.10
N MET A 89 -11.41 14.62 20.19
CA MET A 89 -11.85 15.71 19.32
C MET A 89 -12.54 16.81 20.13
N SER A 90 -12.29 18.05 19.77
CA SER A 90 -12.98 19.22 20.32
C SER A 90 -14.42 19.33 19.80
N LYS A 91 -15.26 20.11 20.48
CA LYS A 91 -16.66 20.35 20.06
C LYS A 91 -16.79 20.96 18.67
N ASP A 92 -15.77 21.69 18.22
CA ASP A 92 -15.68 22.30 16.88
C ASP A 92 -15.15 21.32 15.81
N GLY A 93 -14.92 20.05 16.16
CA GLY A 93 -14.48 19.01 15.23
C GLY A 93 -12.97 18.89 15.06
N ARG A 94 -12.14 19.66 15.79
CA ARG A 94 -10.68 19.57 15.70
C ARG A 94 -10.11 18.34 16.40
N ILE A 95 -9.28 17.57 15.71
CA ILE A 95 -8.64 16.35 16.22
C ILE A 95 -7.43 16.71 17.09
N ASN A 96 -7.52 16.39 18.38
CA ASN A 96 -6.47 16.69 19.36
C ASN A 96 -5.52 15.51 19.58
N ALA A 97 -6.04 14.28 19.57
CA ALA A 97 -5.24 13.10 19.88
C ALA A 97 -5.75 11.84 19.15
N VAL A 98 -4.82 10.94 18.82
CA VAL A 98 -5.11 9.61 18.24
C VAL A 98 -4.33 8.56 19.02
N ASP A 99 -5.00 7.52 19.50
CA ASP A 99 -4.38 6.33 20.09
C ASP A 99 -4.84 5.10 19.31
N ALA A 100 -3.90 4.45 18.65
CA ALA A 100 -4.15 3.33 17.75
C ALA A 100 -3.36 2.10 18.19
N GLU A 101 -4.05 0.98 18.32
CA GLU A 101 -3.48 -0.34 18.48
C GLU A 101 -3.91 -1.24 17.32
N VAL A 102 -2.95 -1.83 16.65
CA VAL A 102 -3.17 -2.59 15.41
C VAL A 102 -2.51 -3.94 15.54
N VAL A 103 -3.30 -5.01 15.39
CA VAL A 103 -2.82 -6.40 15.39
C VAL A 103 -3.07 -7.00 14.01
N GLN A 104 -2.02 -7.48 13.36
CA GLN A 104 -2.08 -8.10 12.04
C GLN A 104 -1.72 -9.59 12.11
N ARG A 105 -2.61 -10.44 11.59
CA ARG A 105 -2.32 -11.86 11.37
C ARG A 105 -1.42 -12.01 10.15
N GLY A 106 -0.17 -12.38 10.39
CA GLY A 106 0.89 -12.25 9.41
C GLY A 106 1.21 -13.46 8.53
N GLY A 107 0.69 -14.64 8.89
CA GLY A 107 1.10 -15.89 8.25
C GLY A 107 2.44 -16.42 8.78
N ALA A 108 2.98 -17.43 8.12
CA ALA A 108 4.05 -18.26 8.68
C ALA A 108 5.46 -17.67 8.54
N TYR A 109 5.65 -16.67 7.67
CA TYR A 109 6.96 -16.08 7.37
C TYR A 109 6.92 -14.56 7.39
N ALA A 110 8.09 -13.94 7.61
CA ALA A 110 8.21 -12.49 7.80
C ALA A 110 7.69 -11.71 6.60
N GLY A 111 8.23 -11.99 5.40
CA GLY A 111 7.95 -11.24 4.18
C GLY A 111 8.02 -9.72 4.41
N TYR A 112 7.06 -8.99 3.86
CA TYR A 112 6.88 -7.55 4.13
C TYR A 112 6.28 -7.23 5.52
N GLY A 113 6.17 -8.18 6.44
CA GLY A 113 5.43 -8.03 7.70
C GLY A 113 5.81 -6.81 8.53
N LEU A 114 7.10 -6.53 8.69
CA LEU A 114 7.62 -5.35 9.39
C LEU A 114 7.17 -4.04 8.71
N VAL A 115 7.37 -3.94 7.40
CA VAL A 115 6.95 -2.76 6.62
C VAL A 115 5.42 -2.59 6.66
N THR A 116 4.68 -3.69 6.62
CA THR A 116 3.21 -3.70 6.64
C THR A 116 2.66 -3.12 7.93
N ILE A 117 3.24 -3.48 9.08
CA ILE A 117 2.79 -2.97 10.37
C ILE A 117 3.25 -1.53 10.59
N LEU A 118 4.44 -1.15 10.11
CA LEU A 118 4.90 0.25 10.18
C LEU A 118 4.03 1.20 9.34
N TYR A 119 3.65 0.84 8.11
CA TYR A 119 2.74 1.66 7.30
C TYR A 119 1.37 1.85 7.94
N ALA A 120 0.90 0.87 8.71
CA ALA A 120 -0.39 0.95 9.41
C ALA A 120 -0.41 2.10 10.44
N GLY A 121 0.73 2.41 11.07
CA GLY A 121 0.88 3.57 11.95
C GLY A 121 1.31 4.84 11.23
N ALA A 122 2.27 4.74 10.32
CA ALA A 122 2.88 5.91 9.66
C ALA A 122 1.86 6.77 8.89
N LEU A 123 0.81 6.15 8.33
CA LEU A 123 -0.21 6.83 7.53
C LEU A 123 -1.48 7.18 8.32
N LEU A 124 -1.40 7.15 9.66
CA LEU A 124 -2.28 7.93 10.53
C LEU A 124 -2.01 9.43 10.39
N HIS A 125 -0.79 9.79 9.99
CA HIS A 125 -0.34 11.15 9.75
C HIS A 125 -0.60 11.62 8.31
N ALA A 126 -0.17 12.83 7.98
CA ALA A 126 -0.12 13.43 6.63
C ALA A 126 -1.46 13.67 5.90
N LEU A 127 -2.58 13.09 6.35
CA LEU A 127 -3.90 13.41 5.80
C LEU A 127 -4.57 14.60 6.50
N TYR A 128 -4.46 14.64 7.83
CA TYR A 128 -5.09 15.66 8.67
C TYR A 128 -4.11 16.19 9.71
N THR A 129 -4.36 17.39 10.20
CA THR A 129 -3.72 17.92 11.40
C THR A 129 -4.16 17.09 12.61
N VAL A 130 -3.20 16.54 13.34
CA VAL A 130 -3.42 15.73 14.55
C VAL A 130 -2.46 16.21 15.64
N GLY A 131 -2.99 16.55 16.82
CA GLY A 131 -2.18 17.12 17.90
C GLY A 131 -1.16 16.14 18.50
N ALA A 132 -1.62 14.98 18.94
CA ALA A 132 -0.78 13.92 19.49
C ALA A 132 -1.15 12.54 18.91
N VAL A 133 -0.17 11.67 18.71
CA VAL A 133 -0.40 10.30 18.23
C VAL A 133 0.37 9.29 19.06
N ARG A 134 -0.33 8.24 19.52
CA ARG A 134 0.26 7.04 20.11
C ARG A 134 -0.10 5.84 19.24
N TYR A 135 0.91 5.08 18.82
CA TYR A 135 0.74 3.90 17.96
C TYR A 135 1.39 2.67 18.58
N ARG A 136 0.67 1.54 18.59
CA ARG A 136 1.19 0.20 18.95
C ARG A 136 0.83 -0.77 17.83
N GLY A 137 1.83 -1.35 17.18
CA GLY A 137 1.65 -2.30 16.09
C GLY A 137 2.19 -3.68 16.44
N TYR A 138 1.37 -4.72 16.26
CA TYR A 138 1.74 -6.11 16.47
C TYR A 138 1.56 -6.91 15.18
N ARG A 139 2.67 -7.45 14.67
CA ARG A 139 2.68 -8.39 13.53
C ARG A 139 2.85 -9.80 14.08
N VAL A 140 1.80 -10.62 13.99
CA VAL A 140 1.75 -11.93 14.66
C VAL A 140 1.96 -13.05 13.65
N TYR A 141 2.89 -13.96 13.93
CA TYR A 141 3.06 -15.18 13.13
C TYR A 141 1.92 -16.17 13.37
N THR A 142 1.51 -16.88 12.32
CA THR A 142 0.47 -17.92 12.37
C THR A 142 0.73 -19.00 11.33
N ASN A 143 0.18 -20.20 11.50
CA ASN A 143 0.30 -21.32 10.53
C ASN A 143 -0.55 -21.16 9.25
N LEU A 144 -0.55 -19.96 8.66
CA LEU A 144 -1.29 -19.62 7.43
C LEU A 144 -0.31 -19.08 6.37
N PRO A 145 -0.70 -19.05 5.08
CA PRO A 145 0.08 -18.42 4.04
C PRO A 145 0.61 -17.02 4.43
N PRO A 146 1.89 -16.70 4.15
CA PRO A 146 2.47 -15.40 4.49
C PRO A 146 1.70 -14.25 3.84
N CYS A 147 1.31 -13.28 4.65
CA CYS A 147 0.75 -12.03 4.17
C CYS A 147 1.86 -11.05 3.79
N GLY A 148 1.59 -10.13 2.88
CA GLY A 148 2.58 -9.16 2.43
C GLY A 148 1.94 -7.89 1.89
N ALA A 149 2.52 -7.34 0.82
CA ALA A 149 2.00 -6.15 0.19
C ALA A 149 0.73 -6.43 -0.62
N MET A 150 -0.23 -5.52 -0.50
CA MET A 150 -1.39 -5.40 -1.38
C MET A 150 -1.71 -3.91 -1.52
N ARG A 151 -2.14 -3.45 -2.70
CA ARG A 151 -2.40 -2.04 -3.05
C ARG A 151 -2.93 -1.20 -1.87
N GLY A 152 -2.22 -0.14 -1.48
CA GLY A 152 -2.46 0.55 -0.21
C GLY A 152 -1.86 -0.24 0.97
N HIS A 153 -0.59 -0.62 0.84
CA HIS A 153 0.08 -1.57 1.71
C HIS A 153 0.14 -1.05 3.16
N GLY A 154 -0.38 -1.84 4.10
CA GLY A 154 -0.46 -1.50 5.53
C GLY A 154 -1.55 -0.48 5.91
N ALA A 155 -1.82 0.52 5.07
CA ALA A 155 -2.64 1.68 5.44
C ALA A 155 -4.17 1.44 5.42
N VAL A 156 -4.66 0.58 4.51
CA VAL A 156 -6.10 0.50 4.18
C VAL A 156 -6.97 0.21 5.40
N ASN A 157 -6.67 -0.86 6.16
CA ASN A 157 -7.52 -1.30 7.26
C ASN A 157 -7.59 -0.28 8.40
N VAL A 158 -6.47 0.42 8.66
CA VAL A 158 -6.41 1.47 9.68
C VAL A 158 -7.13 2.73 9.21
N ARG A 159 -6.98 3.11 7.93
CA ARG A 159 -7.69 4.25 7.36
C ARG A 159 -9.21 4.05 7.37
N ILE A 160 -9.70 2.84 7.05
CA ILE A 160 -11.13 2.53 7.17
C ILE A 160 -11.62 2.75 8.60
N ALA A 161 -10.93 2.20 9.61
CA ALA A 161 -11.30 2.39 11.01
C ALA A 161 -11.26 3.86 11.44
N PHE A 162 -10.28 4.62 10.93
CA PHE A 162 -10.15 6.06 11.21
C PHE A 162 -11.31 6.86 10.63
N GLU A 163 -11.63 6.69 9.35
CA GLU A 163 -12.69 7.46 8.70
C GLU A 163 -14.08 7.07 9.22
N ALA A 164 -14.31 5.78 9.53
CA ALA A 164 -15.56 5.33 10.13
C ALA A 164 -15.78 5.96 11.52
N LEU A 165 -14.77 5.94 12.39
CA LEU A 165 -14.86 6.58 13.69
C LEU A 165 -15.02 8.11 13.57
N LEU A 166 -14.39 8.72 12.57
CA LEU A 166 -14.54 10.16 12.31
C LEU A 166 -15.98 10.52 11.95
N ASP A 167 -16.65 9.68 11.14
CA ASP A 167 -18.06 9.87 10.79
C ASP A 167 -19.00 9.65 11.99
N GLU A 168 -18.76 8.63 12.81
CA GLU A 168 -19.51 8.42 14.07
C GLU A 168 -19.39 9.61 15.02
N MET A 169 -18.19 10.18 15.15
CA MET A 169 -17.96 11.37 15.97
C MET A 169 -18.58 12.62 15.36
N ALA A 170 -18.63 12.73 14.02
CA ALA A 170 -19.34 13.80 13.34
C ALA A 170 -20.83 13.78 13.69
N GLU A 171 -21.45 12.59 13.63
CA GLU A 171 -22.85 12.39 14.00
C GLU A 171 -23.10 12.74 15.47
N ALA A 172 -22.26 12.25 16.39
CA ALA A 172 -22.38 12.52 17.81
C ALA A 172 -22.28 14.02 18.18
N LEU A 173 -21.55 14.81 17.39
CA LEU A 173 -21.42 16.26 17.57
C LEU A 173 -22.36 17.08 16.68
N GLY A 174 -23.16 16.45 15.82
CA GLY A 174 -24.02 17.15 14.86
C GLY A 174 -23.25 17.93 13.78
N LEU A 175 -22.03 17.49 13.45
CA LEU A 175 -21.18 18.11 12.44
C LEU A 175 -21.38 17.45 11.07
N ASP A 176 -21.26 18.25 10.01
CA ASP A 176 -21.18 17.70 8.65
C ASP A 176 -19.80 17.04 8.40
N PRO A 177 -19.72 15.80 7.86
CA PRO A 177 -18.48 15.07 7.60
C PRO A 177 -17.50 15.79 6.69
N PHE A 178 -17.97 16.57 5.70
CA PHE A 178 -17.09 17.39 4.89
C PHE A 178 -16.56 18.57 5.72
N ALA A 179 -17.43 19.25 6.47
CA ALA A 179 -17.01 20.35 7.34
C ALA A 179 -15.98 19.90 8.39
N LEU A 180 -16.18 18.74 9.01
CA LEU A 180 -15.26 18.15 9.97
C LEU A 180 -13.88 17.89 9.34
N ARG A 181 -13.84 17.26 8.15
CA ARG A 181 -12.57 17.02 7.46
C ARG A 181 -11.88 18.32 7.04
N ARG A 182 -12.65 19.33 6.63
CA ARG A 182 -12.12 20.68 6.35
C ARG A 182 -11.51 21.35 7.58
N ALA A 183 -12.10 21.15 8.76
CA ALA A 183 -11.58 21.69 10.02
C ALA A 183 -10.21 21.09 10.41
N ASN A 184 -9.81 19.97 9.81
CA ASN A 184 -8.58 19.24 10.11
C ASN A 184 -7.60 19.18 8.94
N LEU A 185 -7.76 20.02 7.91
CA LEU A 185 -6.80 20.08 6.81
C LEU A 185 -5.41 20.49 7.29
N ILE A 186 -4.37 20.06 6.57
CA ILE A 186 -3.00 20.55 6.75
C ILE A 186 -2.71 21.69 5.78
N THR A 187 -1.74 22.55 6.12
CA THR A 187 -1.23 23.61 5.24
C THR A 187 0.22 23.30 4.87
N PRO A 188 0.54 22.99 3.59
CA PRO A 188 1.92 22.75 3.18
C PRO A 188 2.75 24.06 3.16
N PRO A 189 4.06 24.01 3.43
CA PRO A 189 4.83 22.83 3.84
C PRO A 189 4.45 22.38 5.25
N TYR A 190 4.22 21.08 5.44
CA TYR A 190 3.82 20.52 6.73
C TYR A 190 4.71 19.33 7.08
N ARG A 191 5.39 19.40 8.23
CA ARG A 191 6.16 18.29 8.77
C ARG A 191 5.31 17.56 9.82
N THR A 192 5.06 16.27 9.60
CA THR A 192 4.27 15.47 10.52
C THR A 192 5.08 15.09 11.77
N LEU A 193 4.38 14.63 12.82
CA LEU A 193 5.02 14.11 14.05
C LEU A 193 5.94 12.90 13.82
N ASN A 194 5.77 12.18 12.72
CA ASN A 194 6.62 11.07 12.30
C ASN A 194 7.55 11.44 11.13
N ASP A 195 7.88 12.73 11.00
CA ASP A 195 8.91 13.25 10.09
C ASP A 195 8.62 13.14 8.59
N LEU A 196 7.36 12.90 8.19
CA LEU A 196 6.96 13.03 6.79
C LEU A 196 6.85 14.50 6.43
N GLN A 197 7.47 14.88 5.32
CA GLN A 197 7.41 16.22 4.77
C GLN A 197 6.36 16.29 3.66
N VAL A 198 5.26 17.00 3.90
CA VAL A 198 4.21 17.25 2.90
C VAL A 198 4.46 18.61 2.26
N ASN A 199 4.92 18.59 1.01
CA ASN A 199 5.21 19.81 0.24
C ASN A 199 4.04 20.25 -0.66
N SER A 200 3.09 19.35 -0.96
CA SER A 200 1.90 19.65 -1.73
C SER A 200 0.70 18.87 -1.18
N TYR A 201 -0.48 19.49 -1.21
CA TYR A 201 -1.67 18.95 -0.56
C TYR A 201 -2.95 19.36 -1.30
N GLY A 202 -3.52 18.43 -2.05
CA GLY A 202 -4.69 18.65 -2.91
C GLY A 202 -6.04 18.26 -2.30
N LEU A 203 -6.07 17.84 -1.03
CA LEU A 203 -7.30 17.37 -0.39
C LEU A 203 -8.42 18.43 -0.34
N PRO A 204 -8.16 19.73 -0.09
CA PRO A 204 -9.21 20.74 -0.08
C PRO A 204 -9.98 20.79 -1.41
N GLN A 205 -9.26 20.76 -2.53
CA GLN A 205 -9.84 20.76 -3.87
C GLN A 205 -10.61 19.47 -4.15
N CYS A 206 -10.12 18.32 -3.67
CA CYS A 206 -10.85 17.05 -3.77
C CYS A 206 -12.17 17.08 -2.99
N LEU A 207 -12.18 17.64 -1.78
CA LEU A 207 -13.40 17.79 -0.97
C LEU A 207 -14.42 18.67 -1.71
N ASP A 208 -14.00 19.83 -2.20
CA ASP A 208 -14.88 20.75 -2.94
C ASP A 208 -15.44 20.13 -4.22
N ALA A 209 -14.60 19.41 -4.96
CA ALA A 209 -15.02 18.74 -6.19
C ALA A 209 -16.06 17.63 -5.91
N VAL A 210 -15.79 16.76 -4.93
CA VAL A 210 -16.67 15.62 -4.61
C VAL A 210 -17.97 16.08 -3.94
N GLU A 211 -17.92 17.07 -3.03
CA GLU A 211 -19.13 17.60 -2.38
C GLU A 211 -20.11 18.15 -3.43
N ARG A 212 -19.58 18.94 -4.38
CA ARG A 212 -20.36 19.51 -5.49
C ARG A 212 -20.85 18.44 -6.45
N ALA A 213 -19.96 17.59 -6.96
CA ALA A 213 -20.30 16.58 -7.98
C ALA A 213 -21.29 15.54 -7.45
N SER A 214 -21.27 15.24 -6.15
CA SER A 214 -22.20 14.30 -5.54
C SER A 214 -23.58 14.90 -5.24
N GLY A 215 -23.73 16.23 -5.25
CA GLY A 215 -24.91 16.93 -4.75
C GLY A 215 -25.15 16.67 -3.26
N TRP A 216 -24.08 16.68 -2.47
CA TRP A 216 -24.10 16.23 -1.07
C TRP A 216 -25.15 16.95 -0.24
N LYS A 217 -25.22 18.29 -0.33
CA LYS A 217 -26.12 19.12 0.48
C LYS A 217 -27.59 18.90 0.14
N GLU A 218 -27.87 18.62 -1.12
CA GLU A 218 -29.21 18.37 -1.63
C GLU A 218 -29.69 16.97 -1.30
N ARG A 219 -28.79 16.00 -1.18
CA ARG A 219 -29.12 14.57 -1.12
C ARG A 219 -28.95 13.93 0.25
N ARG A 220 -28.02 14.40 1.08
CA ARG A 220 -27.75 13.80 2.40
C ARG A 220 -29.00 13.85 3.28
N GLY A 221 -29.37 12.71 3.85
CA GLY A 221 -30.59 12.55 4.65
C GLY A 221 -31.90 12.59 3.85
N LYS A 222 -31.84 12.71 2.51
CA LYS A 222 -33.01 12.95 1.64
C LYS A 222 -33.16 11.92 0.51
N LEU A 223 -32.52 10.76 0.63
CA LEU A 223 -32.51 9.72 -0.44
C LEU A 223 -33.76 8.82 -0.48
N GLY A 224 -34.80 9.20 0.27
CA GLY A 224 -36.01 8.41 0.43
C GLY A 224 -35.86 7.32 1.50
N ALA A 225 -36.91 7.19 2.30
CA ALA A 225 -37.00 6.23 3.39
C ALA A 225 -38.37 5.52 3.39
N ASP A 226 -39.16 5.71 2.34
CA ASP A 226 -40.51 5.16 2.25
C ASP A 226 -40.43 3.74 1.66
N GLY A 227 -40.81 2.74 2.47
CA GLY A 227 -40.76 1.32 2.12
C GLY A 227 -39.60 0.53 2.75
N PRO A 228 -39.40 -0.73 2.36
CA PRO A 228 -38.43 -1.64 2.99
C PRO A 228 -36.97 -1.35 2.63
N ILE A 229 -36.71 -0.49 1.63
CA ILE A 229 -35.37 -0.19 1.12
C ILE A 229 -34.89 1.13 1.71
N ARG A 230 -33.71 1.12 2.34
CA ARG A 230 -33.01 2.31 2.84
C ARG A 230 -31.80 2.63 1.96
N ARG A 231 -31.50 3.92 1.78
CA ARG A 231 -30.34 4.41 1.02
C ARG A 231 -29.54 5.40 1.85
N GLY A 232 -28.22 5.36 1.72
CA GLY A 232 -27.30 6.26 2.43
C GLY A 232 -26.26 6.86 1.49
N LEU A 233 -25.68 7.99 1.91
CA LEU A 233 -24.54 8.63 1.26
C LEU A 233 -23.43 8.75 2.32
N GLY A 234 -22.25 8.23 2.02
CA GLY A 234 -21.06 8.30 2.87
C GLY A 234 -19.88 8.87 2.10
N MET A 235 -18.91 9.41 2.82
CA MET A 235 -17.69 9.94 2.22
C MET A 235 -16.51 9.65 3.13
N ALA A 236 -15.32 9.53 2.54
CA ALA A 236 -14.09 9.30 3.27
C ALA A 236 -12.93 9.90 2.49
N CYS A 237 -11.82 10.16 3.18
CA CYS A 237 -10.58 10.55 2.53
C CYS A 237 -9.50 9.49 2.74
N SER A 238 -8.56 9.44 1.80
CA SER A 238 -7.39 8.59 1.91
C SER A 238 -6.21 9.24 1.21
N HIS A 239 -5.01 8.81 1.59
CA HIS A 239 -3.78 9.17 0.89
C HIS A 239 -2.83 7.97 0.92
N TYR A 240 -1.78 8.06 0.11
CA TYR A 240 -0.70 7.08 0.10
C TYR A 240 0.60 7.74 -0.36
N VAL A 241 1.73 7.10 -0.11
CA VAL A 241 3.05 7.60 -0.54
C VAL A 241 3.23 7.49 -2.05
N SER A 242 4.00 8.41 -2.63
CA SER A 242 4.49 8.33 -4.01
C SER A 242 5.86 7.66 -4.07
N GLY A 243 5.92 6.41 -3.61
CA GLY A 243 7.16 5.65 -3.44
C GLY A 243 7.78 5.82 -2.04
N SER A 244 8.43 4.76 -1.55
CA SER A 244 9.25 4.85 -0.33
C SER A 244 10.52 5.64 -0.65
N ALA A 245 10.82 6.68 0.13
CA ALA A 245 11.99 7.52 -0.09
C ALA A 245 13.32 6.78 0.12
N LYS A 246 13.31 5.68 0.88
CA LYS A 246 14.50 4.86 1.14
C LYS A 246 14.39 3.52 0.40
N PRO A 247 15.39 3.14 -0.41
CA PRO A 247 15.44 1.83 -1.04
C PRO A 247 15.66 0.73 0.02
N VAL A 248 15.26 -0.49 -0.31
CA VAL A 248 15.44 -1.68 0.55
C VAL A 248 16.92 -2.02 0.69
N HIS A 249 17.67 -2.01 -0.41
CA HIS A 249 19.12 -2.21 -0.44
C HIS A 249 19.82 -0.85 -0.49
N TRP A 250 20.70 -0.56 0.47
CA TRP A 250 21.37 0.74 0.59
C TRP A 250 22.70 0.73 -0.18
N SER A 251 22.61 0.60 -1.51
CA SER A 251 23.77 0.52 -2.40
C SER A 251 24.42 1.88 -2.70
N GLY A 252 23.78 2.99 -2.34
CA GLY A 252 24.23 4.34 -2.73
C GLY A 252 23.95 4.68 -4.19
N GLU A 253 23.25 3.82 -4.91
CA GLU A 253 22.84 4.04 -6.30
C GLU A 253 21.71 5.07 -6.42
N PRO A 254 21.57 5.74 -7.58
CA PRO A 254 20.38 6.54 -7.85
C PRO A 254 19.11 5.68 -7.79
N HIS A 255 18.00 6.29 -7.36
CA HIS A 255 16.73 5.58 -7.14
C HIS A 255 16.06 5.07 -8.44
N ALA A 256 16.43 5.61 -9.59
CA ALA A 256 15.97 5.18 -10.90
C ALA A 256 17.03 5.54 -11.97
N VAL A 257 17.18 4.69 -12.99
CA VAL A 257 18.09 4.90 -14.11
C VAL A 257 17.35 4.60 -15.42
N ILE A 258 17.52 5.48 -16.40
CA ILE A 258 16.97 5.35 -17.75
C ILE A 258 18.11 5.60 -18.73
N ASN A 259 18.26 4.70 -19.72
CA ASN A 259 19.19 4.87 -20.81
C ASN A 259 18.43 5.13 -22.11
N LEU A 260 18.97 6.01 -22.95
CA LEU A 260 18.45 6.30 -24.29
C LEU A 260 19.49 5.87 -25.32
N LYS A 261 19.05 5.18 -26.37
CA LYS A 261 19.87 4.87 -27.53
C LYS A 261 19.21 5.50 -28.76
N LEU A 262 19.94 6.35 -29.47
CA LEU A 262 19.57 6.87 -30.78
C LEU A 262 20.44 6.17 -31.83
N ASP A 263 19.83 5.70 -32.92
CA ASP A 263 20.53 5.11 -34.06
C ASP A 263 20.40 5.99 -35.32
N PHE A 264 21.13 5.64 -36.38
CA PHE A 264 21.22 6.44 -37.61
C PHE A 264 19.86 6.61 -38.34
N ASP A 265 18.90 5.73 -38.06
CA ASP A 265 17.54 5.77 -38.60
C ASP A 265 16.65 6.82 -37.91
N GLY A 266 17.17 7.50 -36.89
CA GLY A 266 16.42 8.45 -36.07
C GLY A 266 15.60 7.80 -34.97
N GLY A 267 15.66 6.48 -34.83
CA GLY A 267 14.92 5.73 -33.82
C GLY A 267 15.49 5.92 -32.42
N ILE A 268 14.64 6.25 -31.45
CA ILE A 268 15.01 6.33 -30.03
C ILE A 268 14.50 5.09 -29.30
N THR A 269 15.42 4.31 -28.77
CA THR A 269 15.12 3.20 -27.84
C THR A 269 15.29 3.68 -26.40
N ILE A 270 14.25 3.51 -25.59
CA ILE A 270 14.29 3.79 -24.15
C ILE A 270 14.50 2.48 -23.41
N LEU A 271 15.55 2.39 -22.59
CA LEU A 271 15.83 1.25 -21.74
C LEU A 271 15.66 1.65 -20.27
N THR A 272 14.72 0.98 -19.60
CA THR A 272 14.43 1.20 -18.18
C THR A 272 14.27 -0.13 -17.46
N GLY A 273 14.72 -0.18 -16.21
CA GLY A 273 14.50 -1.32 -15.31
C GLY A 273 13.12 -1.32 -14.63
N ALA A 274 12.29 -0.30 -14.88
CA ALA A 274 10.94 -0.22 -14.33
C ALA A 274 10.08 -1.41 -14.82
N SER A 275 9.29 -1.97 -13.89
CA SER A 275 8.60 -3.25 -14.05
C SER A 275 7.13 -3.21 -13.70
#